data_AF-A0A9W9YUS7-F1
#
_entry.id   AF-A0A9W9YUS7-F1
#
_cell.length_a   1.000
_cell.length_b   1.000
_cell.length_c   1.000
_cell.angle_alpha   90.00
_cell.angle_beta   90.00
_cell.angle_gamma   90.00
#
_symmetry.space_group_name_H-M   'P 1'
#
loop_
_entity.id
_entity.type
_entity.pdbx_description
1 polymer ?
#
loop_
_entity_poly.entity_id
_entity_poly.type
_entity_poly.pdbx_seq_one_letter_code
_entity_poly.pdbx_strand_id
1 'polypeptide(L)'
;MFGLSERIIATESLVFLAGQFEFLHAQLEAMIPSNKRAFLSQFYSQTVSTAQELRRPVYRSVASRVIDYDQTLQLMTSVRWDIRDIMSQHNAYVDILVRELQVFSMRLAQLAKQIPVPQEARTVLWDHCIRLVNRTFVEGFASAKKCSNEGRALMQLDFQQYLMKLEKLTDIRPIPDREFVETYVKAFYLTENEMERWIREHKEYTAKQLTSLVTCGVGSHVTKKGKQKLLAVIEDMERSKAR
;
A
#
# COMPACT_ATOMS: atom_id res chain seq x y z
N MET A 1 -18.01 -4.03 -10.38
CA MET A 1 -16.75 -3.85 -9.61
C MET A 1 -16.98 -4.26 -8.15
N PHE A 2 -17.14 -5.56 -7.85
CA PHE A 2 -17.21 -6.06 -6.46
C PHE A 2 -18.20 -5.35 -5.52
N GLY A 3 -19.37 -4.97 -6.04
CA GLY A 3 -20.40 -4.22 -5.30
C GLY A 3 -20.00 -2.78 -4.94
N LEU A 4 -19.07 -2.16 -5.68
CA LEU A 4 -18.57 -0.82 -5.37
C LEU A 4 -19.67 0.25 -5.34
N SER A 5 -20.70 0.13 -6.19
CA SER A 5 -21.81 1.08 -6.22
C SER A 5 -22.58 1.06 -4.89
N GLU A 6 -23.01 -0.13 -4.48
CA GLU A 6 -23.76 -0.37 -3.25
C GLU A 6 -22.93 0.01 -2.02
N ARG A 7 -21.62 -0.30 -2.05
CA ARG A 7 -20.68 0.07 -0.98
C ARG A 7 -20.52 1.60 -0.86
N ILE A 8 -20.37 2.32 -1.96
CA ILE A 8 -20.29 3.78 -1.95
C ILE A 8 -21.59 4.38 -1.42
N ILE A 9 -22.75 3.96 -1.93
CA ILE A 9 -24.03 4.47 -1.45
C ILE A 9 -24.16 4.22 0.05
N ALA A 10 -23.94 2.98 0.52
CA ALA A 10 -24.08 2.65 1.92
C ALA A 10 -23.13 3.46 2.83
N THR A 11 -21.86 3.56 2.46
CA THR A 11 -20.86 4.30 3.26
C THR A 11 -21.13 5.80 3.24
N GLU A 12 -21.36 6.40 2.08
CA GLU A 12 -21.53 7.85 1.97
C GLU A 12 -22.90 8.31 2.50
N SER A 13 -23.95 7.47 2.44
CA SER A 13 -25.20 7.76 3.16
C SER A 13 -25.01 7.80 4.67
N LEU A 14 -24.21 6.89 5.24
CA LEU A 14 -23.93 6.88 6.67
C LEU A 14 -23.08 8.09 7.09
N VAL A 15 -22.08 8.46 6.29
CA VAL A 15 -21.28 9.67 6.52
C VAL A 15 -22.14 10.93 6.42
N PHE A 16 -23.06 10.98 5.46
CA PHE A 16 -24.00 12.09 5.34
C PHE A 16 -24.89 12.20 6.59
N LEU A 17 -25.47 11.09 7.05
CA LEU A 17 -26.28 11.07 8.27
C LEU A 17 -25.49 11.55 9.49
N ALA A 18 -24.23 11.12 9.63
CA ALA A 18 -23.34 11.61 10.69
C ALA A 18 -23.17 13.14 10.61
N GLY A 19 -22.94 13.69 9.42
CA GLY A 19 -22.90 15.15 9.24
C GLY A 19 -24.21 15.86 9.58
N GLN A 20 -25.37 15.24 9.32
CA GLN A 20 -26.67 15.77 9.76
C GLN A 20 -26.79 15.78 11.30
N PHE A 21 -26.30 14.73 11.96
CA PHE A 21 -26.24 14.72 13.43
C PHE A 21 -25.33 15.83 13.94
N GLU A 22 -24.13 16.03 13.37
CA GLU A 22 -23.25 17.13 13.78
C GLU A 22 -23.93 18.49 13.65
N PHE A 23 -24.62 18.73 12.54
CA PHE A 23 -25.37 19.97 12.32
C PHE A 23 -26.49 20.18 13.37
N LEU A 24 -27.18 19.11 13.76
CA LEU A 24 -28.29 19.15 14.72
C LEU A 24 -27.86 19.08 16.19
N HIS A 25 -26.56 19.03 16.48
CA HIS A 25 -26.06 18.71 17.81
C HIS A 25 -26.57 19.68 18.89
N ALA A 26 -26.53 20.99 18.64
CA ALA A 26 -26.96 21.99 19.61
C ALA A 26 -28.47 21.89 19.95
N GLN A 27 -29.31 21.61 18.93
CA GLN A 27 -30.75 21.45 19.12
C GLN A 27 -31.06 20.15 19.86
N LEU A 28 -30.36 19.06 19.53
CA LEU A 28 -30.50 17.79 20.23
C LEU A 28 -30.08 17.91 21.69
N GLU A 29 -28.99 18.62 22.00
CA GLU A 29 -28.54 18.87 23.36
C GLU A 29 -29.54 19.71 24.17
N ALA A 30 -30.18 20.69 23.53
CA ALA A 30 -31.20 21.54 24.16
C ALA A 30 -32.51 20.79 24.45
N MET A 31 -32.91 19.86 23.57
CA MET A 31 -34.19 19.14 23.69
C MET A 31 -34.10 17.82 24.46
N ILE A 32 -32.93 17.18 24.52
CA ILE A 32 -32.80 15.87 25.13
C ILE A 32 -33.02 15.95 26.66
N PRO A 33 -33.75 14.98 27.26
CA PRO A 33 -33.87 14.88 28.71
C PRO A 33 -32.49 14.85 29.41
N SER A 34 -32.39 15.53 30.57
CA SER A 34 -31.12 15.67 31.30
C SER A 34 -30.46 14.33 31.64
N ASN A 35 -31.26 13.31 31.96
CA ASN A 35 -30.80 11.94 32.25
C ASN A 35 -30.27 11.17 31.02
N LYS A 36 -30.41 11.71 29.80
CA LYS A 36 -29.93 11.11 28.54
C LYS A 36 -28.77 11.90 27.91
N ARG A 37 -28.33 13.01 28.50
CA ARG A 37 -27.21 13.81 27.95
C ARG A 37 -25.90 13.03 27.83
N ALA A 38 -25.59 12.17 28.80
CA ALA A 38 -24.41 11.30 28.74
C ALA A 38 -24.45 10.34 27.53
N PHE A 39 -25.64 9.78 27.23
CA PHE A 39 -25.83 8.94 26.04
C PHE A 39 -25.59 9.72 24.75
N LEU A 40 -26.13 10.94 24.64
CA LEU A 40 -25.92 11.79 23.47
C LEU A 40 -24.43 12.06 23.25
N SER A 41 -23.73 12.49 24.31
CA SER A 41 -22.28 12.72 24.25
C SER A 41 -21.51 11.46 23.82
N GLN A 42 -21.88 10.28 24.34
CA GLN A 42 -21.29 9.02 23.93
C GLN A 42 -21.59 8.69 22.46
N PHE A 43 -22.82 8.89 22.00
CA PHE A 43 -23.21 8.66 20.61
C PHE A 43 -22.40 9.51 19.62
N TYR A 44 -22.22 10.81 19.92
CA TYR A 44 -21.39 11.68 19.08
C TYR A 44 -19.92 11.25 19.07
N SER A 45 -19.36 10.94 20.25
CA SER A 45 -17.94 10.62 20.38
C SER A 45 -17.56 9.23 19.84
N GLN A 46 -18.49 8.27 19.83
CA GLN A 46 -18.19 6.88 19.44
C GLN A 46 -18.81 6.45 18.11
N THR A 47 -19.90 7.09 17.65
CA THR A 47 -20.61 6.69 16.43
C THR A 47 -20.56 7.76 15.34
N VAL A 48 -20.90 9.00 15.67
CA VAL A 48 -20.97 10.08 14.66
C VAL A 48 -19.57 10.44 14.17
N SER A 49 -18.65 10.68 15.11
CA SER A 49 -17.26 11.05 14.81
C SER A 49 -16.49 9.98 14.01
N THR A 50 -16.86 8.71 14.16
CA THR A 50 -16.15 7.56 13.57
C THR A 50 -16.77 7.12 12.24
N ALA A 51 -17.92 7.65 11.84
CA ALA A 51 -18.62 7.22 10.62
C ALA A 51 -17.76 7.31 9.35
N GLN A 52 -16.90 8.35 9.26
CA GLN A 52 -16.00 8.54 8.12
C GLN A 52 -14.91 7.46 8.03
N GLU A 53 -14.55 6.84 9.15
CA GLU A 53 -13.50 5.81 9.20
C GLU A 53 -13.91 4.55 8.42
N LEU A 54 -15.22 4.32 8.24
CA LEU A 54 -15.75 3.18 7.50
C LEU A 54 -15.34 3.15 6.02
N ARG A 55 -15.01 4.31 5.42
CA ARG A 55 -14.53 4.37 4.03
C ARG A 55 -13.35 3.44 3.80
N ARG A 56 -12.36 3.45 4.71
CA ARG A 56 -11.12 2.67 4.55
C ARG A 56 -11.38 1.16 4.50
N PRO A 57 -11.93 0.49 5.54
CA PRO A 57 -12.14 -0.95 5.50
C PRO A 57 -13.11 -1.38 4.39
N VAL A 58 -14.16 -0.60 4.11
CA VAL A 58 -15.14 -0.94 3.06
C VAL A 58 -14.50 -0.89 1.68
N TYR A 59 -13.80 0.19 1.34
CA TYR A 59 -13.20 0.37 0.02
C TYR A 59 -11.94 -0.48 -0.18
N ARG A 60 -11.21 -0.81 0.89
CA ARG A 60 -10.08 -1.74 0.83
C ARG A 60 -10.47 -3.10 0.25
N SER A 61 -11.66 -3.62 0.58
CA SER A 61 -12.15 -4.90 0.06
C SER A 61 -12.39 -4.91 -1.45
N VAL A 62 -12.65 -3.73 -2.04
CA VAL A 62 -12.76 -3.56 -3.50
C VAL A 62 -11.38 -3.39 -4.11
N ALA A 63 -10.55 -2.52 -3.54
CA ALA A 63 -9.20 -2.25 -4.01
C ALA A 63 -8.36 -3.53 -4.08
N SER A 64 -8.47 -4.43 -3.09
CA SER A 64 -7.75 -5.72 -3.05
C SER A 64 -8.15 -6.71 -4.16
N ARG A 65 -9.14 -6.39 -4.99
CA ARG A 65 -9.67 -7.28 -6.03
C ARG A 65 -9.77 -6.62 -7.41
N VAL A 66 -9.67 -5.29 -7.47
CA VAL A 66 -9.89 -4.54 -8.70
C VAL A 66 -8.69 -4.53 -9.64
N ILE A 67 -7.53 -4.92 -9.12
CA ILE A 67 -6.28 -5.11 -9.84
C ILE A 67 -5.82 -6.54 -9.57
N ASP A 68 -5.32 -7.22 -10.61
CA ASP A 68 -4.75 -8.56 -10.48
C ASP A 68 -3.29 -8.50 -9.97
N TYR A 69 -3.16 -8.37 -8.65
CA TYR A 69 -1.86 -8.33 -7.98
C TYR A 69 -1.10 -9.66 -8.09
N ASP A 70 -1.82 -10.79 -8.09
CA ASP A 70 -1.22 -12.12 -8.15
C ASP A 70 -0.63 -12.39 -9.52
N GLN A 71 -1.32 -12.01 -10.60
CA GLN A 71 -0.77 -12.06 -11.95
C GLN A 71 0.51 -11.21 -12.06
N THR A 72 0.51 -10.02 -11.45
CA THR A 72 1.71 -9.16 -11.45
C THR A 72 2.88 -9.85 -10.76
N LEU A 73 2.67 -10.50 -9.60
CA LEU A 73 3.71 -11.27 -8.91
C LEU A 73 4.21 -12.46 -9.73
N GLN A 74 3.30 -13.17 -10.43
CA GLN A 74 3.67 -14.26 -11.32
C GLN A 74 4.57 -13.77 -12.46
N LEU A 75 4.24 -12.63 -13.08
CA LEU A 75 5.07 -12.02 -14.11
C LEU A 75 6.45 -11.62 -13.56
N MET A 76 6.48 -11.01 -12.37
CA MET A 76 7.74 -10.64 -11.70
C MET A 76 8.64 -11.84 -11.37
N THR A 77 8.06 -13.02 -11.12
CA THR A 77 8.81 -14.27 -10.87
C THR A 77 9.60 -14.71 -12.11
N SER A 78 9.14 -14.36 -13.31
CA SER A 78 9.83 -14.67 -14.57
C SER A 78 10.96 -13.68 -14.91
N VAL A 79 11.04 -12.56 -14.19
CA VAL A 79 12.07 -11.55 -14.43
C VAL A 79 13.41 -12.02 -13.90
N ARG A 80 14.43 -11.96 -14.76
CA ARG A 80 15.81 -12.23 -14.37
C ARG A 80 16.45 -10.96 -13.81
N TRP A 81 16.64 -10.92 -12.49
CA TRP A 81 17.31 -9.80 -11.80
C TRP A 81 18.84 -9.93 -11.74
N ASP A 82 19.42 -11.02 -12.24
CA ASP A 82 20.87 -11.22 -12.34
C ASP A 82 21.32 -11.03 -13.79
N ILE A 83 21.44 -9.76 -14.19
CA ILE A 83 21.79 -9.30 -15.54
C ILE A 83 23.13 -8.58 -15.53
N ARG A 84 23.81 -8.56 -16.68
CA ARG A 84 25.11 -7.91 -16.86
C ARG A 84 25.01 -6.48 -17.40
N ASP A 85 23.99 -6.22 -18.20
CA ASP A 85 23.75 -4.94 -18.85
C ASP A 85 22.30 -4.54 -18.61
N ILE A 86 22.07 -3.30 -18.18
CA ILE A 86 20.73 -2.75 -18.07
C ILE A 86 20.25 -2.31 -19.47
N MET A 87 19.11 -2.83 -19.90
CA MET A 87 18.42 -2.30 -21.07
C MET A 87 17.72 -0.99 -20.70
N SER A 88 17.60 -0.05 -21.63
CA SER A 88 16.89 1.23 -21.40
C SER A 88 15.36 1.10 -21.30
N GLN A 89 14.84 -0.08 -20.98
CA GLN A 89 13.42 -0.41 -20.95
C GLN A 89 13.05 -1.08 -19.62
N HIS A 90 11.88 -0.74 -19.10
CA HIS A 90 11.27 -1.41 -17.95
C HIS A 90 10.64 -2.75 -18.36
N ASN A 91 10.41 -3.62 -17.37
CA ASN A 91 9.77 -4.91 -17.57
C ASN A 91 8.27 -4.78 -17.91
N ALA A 92 7.78 -5.66 -18.78
CA ALA A 92 6.40 -5.62 -19.30
C ALA A 92 5.30 -5.70 -18.21
N TYR A 93 5.59 -6.26 -17.03
CA TYR A 93 4.63 -6.31 -15.93
C TYR A 93 4.21 -4.90 -15.47
N VAL A 94 5.08 -3.90 -15.61
CA VAL A 94 4.78 -2.50 -15.26
C VAL A 94 3.68 -1.95 -16.15
N ASP A 95 3.73 -2.22 -17.47
CA ASP A 95 2.70 -1.77 -18.41
C ASP A 95 1.36 -2.47 -18.16
N ILE A 96 1.39 -3.77 -17.87
CA ILE A 96 0.20 -4.55 -17.53
C ILE A 96 -0.45 -3.98 -16.26
N LEU A 97 0.35 -3.71 -15.23
CA LEU A 97 -0.13 -3.14 -13.97
C LEU A 97 -0.73 -1.74 -14.14
N VAL A 98 -0.07 -0.88 -14.91
CA VAL A 98 -0.58 0.46 -15.25
C VAL A 98 -1.89 0.36 -16.04
N ARG A 99 -2.00 -0.61 -16.96
CA ARG A 99 -3.22 -0.84 -17.71
C ARG A 99 -4.38 -1.25 -16.81
N GLU A 100 -4.15 -2.10 -15.80
CA GLU A 100 -5.18 -2.45 -14.81
C GLU A 100 -5.65 -1.20 -14.03
N LEU A 101 -4.72 -0.32 -13.64
CA LEU A 101 -5.05 0.97 -13.00
C LEU A 101 -5.85 1.90 -13.93
N GLN A 102 -5.54 1.93 -15.22
CA GLN A 102 -6.31 2.67 -16.23
C GLN A 102 -7.73 2.12 -16.38
N VAL A 103 -7.87 0.79 -16.45
CA VAL A 103 -9.17 0.12 -16.52
C VAL A 103 -9.99 0.41 -15.26
N PHE A 104 -9.36 0.38 -14.09
CA PHE A 104 -9.99 0.79 -12.83
C PHE A 104 -10.48 2.24 -12.91
N SER A 105 -9.63 3.18 -13.32
CA SER A 105 -9.98 4.60 -13.48
C SER A 105 -11.18 4.79 -14.41
N MET A 106 -11.17 4.14 -15.58
CA MET A 106 -12.27 4.21 -16.55
C MET A 106 -13.58 3.65 -15.97
N ARG A 107 -13.52 2.51 -15.28
CA ARG A 107 -14.72 1.91 -14.66
C ARG A 107 -15.26 2.77 -13.52
N LEU A 108 -14.39 3.39 -12.72
CA LEU A 108 -14.79 4.34 -11.67
C LEU A 108 -15.45 5.59 -12.27
N ALA A 109 -14.89 6.13 -13.35
CA ALA A 109 -15.47 7.27 -14.06
C ALA A 109 -16.85 6.93 -14.65
N GLN A 110 -17.03 5.72 -15.18
CA GLN A 110 -18.33 5.26 -15.67
C GLN A 110 -19.35 5.10 -14.54
N LEU A 111 -18.94 4.55 -13.40
CA LEU A 111 -19.79 4.43 -12.21
C LEU A 111 -20.21 5.80 -11.67
N ALA A 112 -19.30 6.79 -11.69
CA ALA A 112 -19.58 8.15 -11.26
C ALA A 112 -20.62 8.89 -12.13
N LYS A 113 -20.98 8.36 -13.30
CA LYS A 113 -22.12 8.86 -14.10
C LYS A 113 -23.48 8.33 -13.61
N GLN A 114 -23.47 7.25 -12.84
CA GLN A 114 -24.68 6.56 -12.39
C GLN A 114 -25.03 6.93 -10.94
N ILE A 115 -24.01 7.13 -10.09
CA ILE A 115 -24.20 7.48 -8.69
C ILE A 115 -23.25 8.63 -8.28
N PRO A 116 -23.59 9.42 -7.25
CA PRO A 116 -22.65 10.36 -6.65
C PRO A 116 -21.45 9.61 -6.08
N VAL A 117 -20.25 10.01 -6.50
CA VAL A 117 -18.99 9.51 -5.93
C VAL A 117 -18.20 10.69 -5.40
N PRO A 118 -18.24 10.94 -4.07
CA PRO A 118 -17.49 12.01 -3.43
C PRO A 118 -15.98 11.88 -3.67
N GLN A 119 -15.28 13.00 -3.64
CA GLN A 119 -13.83 13.01 -3.86
C GLN A 119 -13.09 12.21 -2.79
N GLU A 120 -13.57 12.21 -1.55
CA GLU A 120 -13.04 11.45 -0.42
C GLU A 120 -13.08 9.95 -0.71
N ALA A 121 -14.18 9.45 -1.30
CA ALA A 121 -14.30 8.05 -1.68
C ALA A 121 -13.30 7.68 -2.79
N ARG A 122 -13.16 8.55 -3.81
CA ARG A 122 -12.16 8.36 -4.88
C ARG A 122 -10.75 8.33 -4.32
N THR A 123 -10.42 9.27 -3.43
CA THR A 123 -9.12 9.36 -2.77
C THR A 123 -8.81 8.11 -1.96
N VAL A 124 -9.75 7.59 -1.16
CA VAL A 124 -9.53 6.37 -0.37
C VAL A 124 -9.38 5.13 -1.26
N LEU A 125 -10.16 5.01 -2.33
CA LEU A 125 -10.03 3.91 -3.30
C LEU A 125 -8.65 3.91 -3.98
N TRP A 126 -8.20 5.07 -4.47
CA TRP A 126 -6.90 5.22 -5.09
C TRP A 126 -5.75 5.01 -4.09
N ASP A 127 -5.86 5.55 -2.87
CA ASP A 127 -4.87 5.32 -1.80
C ASP A 127 -4.69 3.81 -1.56
N HIS A 128 -5.79 3.06 -1.44
CA HIS A 128 -5.70 1.60 -1.29
C HIS A 128 -5.08 0.91 -2.50
N CYS A 129 -5.48 1.26 -3.72
CA CYS A 129 -4.91 0.65 -4.93
C CYS A 129 -3.39 0.89 -5.01
N ILE A 130 -2.94 2.13 -4.78
CA ILE A 130 -1.53 2.51 -4.84
C ILE A 130 -0.72 1.78 -3.77
N ARG A 131 -1.20 1.74 -2.52
CA ARG A 131 -0.52 1.02 -1.44
C ARG A 131 -0.38 -0.47 -1.75
N LEU A 132 -1.42 -1.08 -2.31
CA LEU A 132 -1.38 -2.50 -2.68
C LEU A 132 -0.41 -2.74 -3.84
N VAL A 133 -0.39 -1.88 -4.86
CA VAL A 133 0.62 -1.95 -5.94
C VAL A 133 2.04 -1.82 -5.38
N ASN A 134 2.29 -0.85 -4.50
CA ASN A 134 3.62 -0.66 -3.92
C ASN A 134 4.04 -1.86 -3.05
N ARG A 135 3.10 -2.49 -2.36
CA ARG A 135 3.34 -3.78 -1.67
C ARG A 135 3.65 -4.91 -2.63
N THR A 136 2.94 -4.98 -3.77
CA THR A 136 3.22 -5.95 -4.84
C THR A 136 4.63 -5.79 -5.40
N PHE A 137 5.11 -4.56 -5.60
CA PHE A 137 6.50 -4.32 -6.01
C PHE A 137 7.52 -4.90 -5.03
N VAL A 138 7.40 -4.60 -3.73
CA VAL A 138 8.34 -5.13 -2.73
C VAL A 138 8.25 -6.65 -2.62
N GLU A 139 7.05 -7.22 -2.64
CA GLU A 139 6.88 -8.68 -2.60
C GLU A 139 7.51 -9.35 -3.84
N GLY A 140 7.31 -8.77 -5.03
CA GLY A 140 7.92 -9.26 -6.26
C GLY A 140 9.44 -9.11 -6.26
N PHE A 141 9.99 -7.99 -5.79
CA PHE A 141 11.43 -7.81 -5.66
C PHE A 141 12.03 -8.78 -4.63
N ALA A 142 11.34 -9.01 -3.52
CA ALA A 142 11.72 -10.00 -2.51
C ALA A 142 11.66 -11.45 -3.01
N SER A 143 10.94 -11.74 -4.10
CA SER A 143 10.92 -13.07 -4.71
C SER A 143 12.18 -13.39 -5.53
N ALA A 144 13.02 -12.39 -5.83
CA ALA A 144 14.27 -12.58 -6.54
C ALA A 144 15.18 -13.55 -5.78
N LYS A 145 15.86 -14.46 -6.51
CA LYS A 145 16.84 -15.40 -5.92
C LYS A 145 18.27 -14.84 -5.93
N LYS A 146 18.55 -13.98 -6.91
CA LYS A 146 19.82 -13.27 -7.14
C LYS A 146 19.48 -11.93 -7.76
N CYS A 147 20.21 -10.88 -7.38
CA CYS A 147 19.99 -9.54 -7.90
C CYS A 147 21.34 -8.82 -8.06
N SER A 148 21.76 -8.60 -9.31
CA SER A 148 22.98 -7.87 -9.65
C SER A 148 22.82 -6.36 -9.42
N ASN A 149 23.90 -5.59 -9.56
CA ASN A 149 23.80 -4.12 -9.47
C ASN A 149 22.91 -3.56 -10.58
N GLU A 150 23.03 -4.11 -11.78
CA GLU A 150 22.22 -3.78 -12.95
C GLU A 150 20.77 -4.23 -12.75
N GLY A 151 20.54 -5.37 -12.10
CA GLY A 151 19.20 -5.81 -11.69
C GLY A 151 18.53 -4.87 -10.69
N ARG A 152 19.28 -4.34 -9.72
CA ARG A 152 18.77 -3.32 -8.77
C ARG A 152 18.45 -2.01 -9.48
N ALA A 153 19.29 -1.61 -10.44
CA ALA A 153 19.00 -0.45 -11.29
C ALA A 153 17.74 -0.69 -12.14
N LEU A 154 17.50 -1.92 -12.62
CA LEU A 154 16.27 -2.29 -13.31
C LEU A 154 15.04 -2.25 -12.38
N MET A 155 15.14 -2.70 -11.13
CA MET A 155 14.07 -2.55 -10.12
C MET A 155 13.71 -1.06 -9.92
N GLN A 156 14.72 -0.18 -9.85
CA GLN A 156 14.49 1.26 -9.76
C GLN A 156 13.83 1.80 -11.03
N LEU A 157 14.30 1.41 -12.21
CA LEU A 157 13.73 1.83 -13.50
C LEU A 157 12.26 1.41 -13.60
N ASP A 158 11.93 0.17 -13.27
CA ASP A 158 10.56 -0.35 -13.28
C ASP A 158 9.64 0.48 -12.38
N PHE A 159 10.10 0.76 -11.16
CA PHE A 159 9.31 1.54 -10.21
C PHE A 159 9.16 3.00 -10.64
N GLN A 160 10.22 3.63 -11.18
CA GLN A 160 10.14 4.99 -11.72
C GLN A 160 9.18 5.07 -12.92
N GLN A 161 9.20 4.09 -13.83
CA GLN A 161 8.27 4.06 -14.96
C GLN A 161 6.82 3.87 -14.51
N TYR A 162 6.59 3.06 -13.46
CA TYR A 162 5.29 2.99 -12.81
C TYR A 162 4.86 4.35 -12.23
N LEU A 163 5.72 5.02 -11.45
CA LEU A 163 5.41 6.32 -10.85
C LEU A 163 5.06 7.37 -11.91
N MET A 164 5.88 7.52 -12.95
CA MET A 164 5.64 8.48 -14.04
C MET A 164 4.29 8.26 -14.74
N LYS A 165 3.86 7.00 -14.88
CA LYS A 165 2.57 6.65 -15.48
C LYS A 165 1.42 6.82 -14.50
N LEU A 166 1.60 6.42 -13.24
CA LEU A 166 0.62 6.59 -12.16
C LEU A 166 0.28 8.07 -11.95
N GLU A 167 1.28 8.95 -11.99
CA GLU A 167 1.10 10.39 -11.77
C GLU A 167 0.12 11.04 -12.76
N LYS A 168 -0.09 10.43 -13.93
CA LYS A 168 -1.08 10.86 -14.95
C LYS A 168 -2.49 10.33 -14.70
N LEU A 169 -2.64 9.37 -13.79
CA LEU A 169 -3.93 8.70 -13.49
C LEU A 169 -4.57 9.17 -12.19
N THR A 170 -3.79 9.81 -11.30
CA THR A 170 -4.25 10.21 -9.97
C THR A 170 -3.57 11.48 -9.48
N ASP A 171 -4.32 12.31 -8.77
CA ASP A 171 -3.85 13.55 -8.15
C ASP A 171 -3.34 13.33 -6.71
N ILE A 172 -3.36 12.10 -6.18
CA ILE A 172 -2.90 11.84 -4.81
C ILE A 172 -1.42 12.19 -4.68
N ARG A 173 -1.10 13.13 -3.79
CA ARG A 173 0.26 13.50 -3.42
C ARG A 173 0.35 13.74 -1.90
N PRO A 174 1.43 13.29 -1.23
CA PRO A 174 2.51 12.42 -1.74
C PRO A 174 1.99 11.02 -2.13
N ILE A 175 2.73 10.30 -2.98
CA ILE A 175 2.36 8.94 -3.40
C ILE A 175 2.42 7.99 -2.18
N PRO A 176 1.30 7.34 -1.80
CA PRO A 176 1.24 6.45 -0.65
C PRO A 176 2.27 5.32 -0.74
N ASP A 177 2.99 5.07 0.35
CA ASP A 177 3.98 3.98 0.45
C ASP A 177 5.04 4.00 -0.68
N ARG A 178 5.36 5.17 -1.23
CA ARG A 178 6.47 5.31 -2.19
C ARG A 178 7.81 4.95 -1.55
N GLU A 179 8.06 5.48 -0.35
CA GLU A 179 9.29 5.23 0.40
C GLU A 179 9.43 3.75 0.79
N PHE A 180 8.32 3.04 0.99
CA PHE A 180 8.32 1.60 1.25
C PHE A 180 8.99 0.80 0.11
N VAL A 181 8.85 1.24 -1.15
CA VAL A 181 9.53 0.58 -2.28
C VAL A 181 10.95 1.12 -2.43
N GLU A 182 11.12 2.44 -2.40
CA GLU A 182 12.43 3.06 -2.65
C GLU A 182 13.47 2.69 -1.60
N THR A 183 13.10 2.67 -0.32
CA THR A 183 14.03 2.32 0.77
C THR A 183 14.40 0.86 0.74
N TYR A 184 13.46 -0.05 0.39
CA TYR A 184 13.75 -1.46 0.18
C TYR A 184 14.82 -1.67 -0.92
N VAL A 185 14.67 -1.00 -2.06
CA VAL A 185 15.65 -1.10 -3.15
C VAL A 185 16.98 -0.43 -2.80
N LYS A 186 16.97 0.67 -2.04
CA LYS A 186 18.19 1.33 -1.54
C LYS A 186 18.93 0.49 -0.50
N ALA A 187 18.21 -0.32 0.28
CA ALA A 187 18.79 -1.11 1.36
C ALA A 187 19.81 -2.15 0.85
N PHE A 188 19.70 -2.55 -0.42
CA PHE A 188 20.67 -3.40 -1.11
C PHE A 188 22.12 -2.84 -1.10
N TYR A 189 22.29 -1.54 -0.94
CA TYR A 189 23.60 -0.86 -0.97
C TYR A 189 24.19 -0.58 0.42
N LEU A 190 23.49 -0.97 1.49
CA LEU A 190 23.95 -0.75 2.86
C LEU A 190 25.14 -1.65 3.21
N THR A 191 26.03 -1.12 4.05
CA THR A 191 27.06 -1.93 4.71
C THR A 191 26.45 -2.87 5.75
N GLU A 192 27.21 -3.84 6.23
CA GLU A 192 26.74 -4.81 7.25
C GLU A 192 26.17 -4.13 8.51
N ASN A 193 26.85 -3.09 9.02
CA ASN A 193 26.42 -2.39 10.23
C ASN A 193 25.16 -1.54 9.99
N GLU A 194 25.08 -0.88 8.84
CA GLU A 194 23.91 -0.08 8.47
C GLU A 194 22.69 -0.98 8.21
N MET A 195 22.90 -2.15 7.59
CA MET A 195 21.84 -3.14 7.36
C MET A 195 21.26 -3.66 8.68
N GLU A 196 22.07 -3.94 9.70
CA GLU A 196 21.55 -4.35 11.00
C GLU A 196 20.65 -3.27 11.62
N ARG A 197 21.09 -2.01 11.58
CA ARG A 197 20.30 -0.88 12.08
C ARG A 197 19.00 -0.74 11.29
N TRP A 198 19.08 -0.79 9.97
CA TRP A 198 17.95 -0.67 9.06
C TRP A 198 16.89 -1.76 9.30
N ILE A 199 17.31 -3.02 9.44
CA ILE A 199 16.43 -4.15 9.79
C ILE A 199 15.70 -3.88 11.11
N ARG A 200 16.38 -3.32 12.11
CA ARG A 200 15.78 -3.04 13.42
C ARG A 200 14.79 -1.90 13.36
N GLU A 201 15.03 -0.87 12.55
CA GLU A 201 14.19 0.32 12.42
C GLU A 201 12.94 0.08 11.56
N HIS A 202 13.06 -0.69 10.47
CA HIS A 202 11.97 -0.90 9.51
C HIS A 202 11.11 -2.12 9.85
N LYS A 203 10.03 -1.89 10.61
CA LYS A 203 9.10 -2.93 11.10
C LYS A 203 8.02 -3.33 10.10
N GLU A 204 7.85 -2.55 9.03
CA GLU A 204 6.83 -2.69 8.00
C GLU A 204 7.12 -3.81 6.98
N TYR A 205 8.36 -4.28 6.88
CA TYR A 205 8.74 -5.42 6.04
C TYR A 205 8.53 -6.76 6.75
N THR A 206 8.20 -7.77 5.98
CA THR A 206 8.08 -9.14 6.49
C THR A 206 9.45 -9.79 6.71
N ALA A 207 9.53 -10.80 7.59
CA ALA A 207 10.77 -11.55 7.81
C ALA A 207 11.30 -12.18 6.50
N LYS A 208 10.39 -12.61 5.61
CA LYS A 208 10.71 -13.10 4.26
C LYS A 208 11.36 -12.02 3.40
N GLN A 209 10.82 -10.80 3.37
CA GLN A 209 11.36 -9.68 2.60
C GLN A 209 12.75 -9.28 3.11
N LEU A 210 12.91 -9.16 4.43
CA LEU A 210 14.21 -8.85 5.05
C LEU A 210 15.25 -9.96 4.78
N THR A 211 14.83 -11.23 4.88
CA THR A 211 15.68 -12.39 4.57
C THR A 211 16.10 -12.37 3.10
N SER A 212 15.18 -12.07 2.19
CA SER A 212 15.49 -11.94 0.76
C SER A 212 16.53 -10.85 0.51
N LEU A 213 16.37 -9.67 1.11
CA LEU A 213 17.31 -8.57 1.01
C LEU A 213 18.72 -8.98 1.47
N VAL A 214 18.84 -9.62 2.64
CA VAL A 214 20.12 -10.10 3.20
C VAL A 214 20.73 -11.23 2.36
N THR A 215 19.91 -12.09 1.75
CA THR A 215 20.38 -13.24 0.97
C THR A 215 20.73 -12.89 -0.48
N CYS A 216 19.99 -11.99 -1.11
CA CYS A 216 20.26 -11.47 -2.45
C CYS A 216 21.32 -10.36 -2.45
N GLY A 217 21.53 -9.69 -1.32
CA GLY A 217 22.62 -8.74 -1.09
C GLY A 217 24.03 -9.35 -1.10
N VAL A 218 24.13 -10.69 -1.18
CA VAL A 218 25.41 -11.42 -1.16
C VAL A 218 26.19 -11.13 -2.44
N GLY A 219 27.21 -10.28 -2.34
CA GLY A 219 28.17 -10.08 -3.41
C GLY A 219 29.05 -8.83 -3.32
N SER A 220 28.61 -7.76 -2.66
CA SER A 220 29.36 -6.48 -2.69
C SER A 220 29.84 -5.96 -1.33
N HIS A 221 29.09 -6.12 -0.22
CA HIS A 221 29.42 -5.42 1.04
C HIS A 221 29.22 -6.22 2.36
N VAL A 222 28.79 -7.48 2.33
CA VAL A 222 28.48 -8.26 3.54
C VAL A 222 29.21 -9.60 3.56
N THR A 223 29.87 -9.91 4.68
CA THR A 223 30.61 -11.16 4.85
C THR A 223 29.69 -12.35 5.08
N LYS A 224 30.16 -13.59 4.85
CA LYS A 224 29.38 -14.81 5.17
C LYS A 224 28.95 -14.87 6.65
N LYS A 225 29.83 -14.44 7.55
CA LYS A 225 29.56 -14.36 9.00
C LYS A 225 28.55 -13.25 9.32
N GLY A 226 28.70 -12.08 8.70
CA GLY A 226 27.76 -10.97 8.81
C GLY A 226 26.34 -11.34 8.37
N LYS A 227 26.23 -12.05 7.25
CA LYS A 227 24.95 -12.59 6.78
C LYS A 227 24.27 -13.46 7.84
N GLN A 228 25.00 -14.42 8.43
CA GLN A 228 24.44 -15.29 9.47
C GLN A 228 23.97 -14.49 10.69
N LYS A 229 24.74 -13.47 11.09
CA LYS A 229 24.36 -12.55 12.18
C LYS A 229 23.07 -11.79 11.84
N LEU A 230 22.95 -11.21 10.65
CA LEU A 230 21.76 -10.46 10.23
C LEU A 230 20.51 -11.35 10.16
N LEU A 231 20.65 -12.60 9.68
CA LEU A 231 19.54 -13.56 9.68
C LEU A 231 19.07 -13.90 11.10
N ALA A 232 19.99 -14.09 12.04
CA ALA A 232 19.64 -14.31 13.44
C ALA A 232 18.89 -13.10 14.04
N VAL A 233 19.26 -11.87 13.69
CA VAL A 233 18.54 -10.65 14.12
C VAL A 233 17.10 -10.64 13.59
N ILE A 234 16.87 -11.06 12.34
CA ILE A 234 15.53 -11.15 11.75
C ILE A 234 14.70 -12.21 12.48
N GLU A 235 15.26 -13.39 12.74
CA GLU A 235 14.57 -14.47 13.47
C GLU A 235 14.19 -14.06 14.91
N ASP A 236 15.09 -13.39 15.63
CA ASP A 236 14.82 -12.90 16.98
C ASP A 236 13.71 -11.85 17.00
N MET A 237 13.69 -10.95 16.00
CA MET A 237 12.63 -9.96 15.83
C MET A 237 11.27 -10.62 15.56
N GLU A 238 11.23 -11.65 14.72
CA GLU A 238 10.00 -12.39 14.44
C GLU A 238 9.47 -13.10 15.69
N ARG A 239 10.35 -13.73 16.48
CA ARG A 239 10.01 -14.34 17.77
C ARG A 239 9.46 -13.34 18.78
N SER A 240 10.03 -12.13 18.83
CA SER A 240 9.53 -11.08 19.74
C SER A 240 8.15 -10.55 19.35
N LYS A 241 7.78 -10.58 18.06
CA LYS A 241 6.44 -10.17 17.60
C LYS A 241 5.37 -11.23 17.90
N ALA A 242 5.77 -12.49 18.08
CA ALA A 242 4.87 -13.61 18.36
C ALA A 242 4.60 -13.84 19.86
N ARG A 243 5.29 -13.10 20.75
CA ARG A 243 5.07 -13.09 22.20
C ARG A 243 4.22 -11.90 22.59
#